data_AF-A0A9K3JIV0-F1
#
_entry.id   AF-A0A9K3JIV0-F1
#
_cell.length_a   1.000
_cell.length_b   1.000
_cell.length_c   1.000
_cell.angle_alpha   90.00
_cell.angle_beta   90.00
_cell.angle_gamma   90.00
#
_symmetry.space_group_name_H-M   'P 1'
#
loop_
_entity.id
_entity.type
_entity.pdbx_description
1 polymer ?
#
loop_
_entity_poly.entity_id
_entity_poly.type
_entity_poly.pdbx_seq_one_letter_code
_entity_poly.pdbx_strand_id
1 'polypeptide(L)'
;MREQGEIVWTIRRNSDCLDAGHSCRTTLSYHVDLREVVPEWVTVGFSAATGTHVERHVLQYSEFDSRFSTEDEKDNSKKWKLTVGLTLPLALIIIGGIITCTRFCIRRRATTQESLDLFINDDLQRGAAKRFSYNDLILATNNFFDDQKLGQGGFGSVYKGYLSRKSFTGF
;
A
#
# COMPACT_ATOMS: atom_id res chain seq x y z
N MET A 1 19.13 38.47 -15.61
CA MET A 1 20.01 37.40 -16.14
C MET A 1 19.17 36.12 -16.16
N ARG A 2 19.10 35.39 -17.28
CA ARG A 2 18.26 34.19 -17.39
C ARG A 2 18.93 33.05 -16.63
N GLU A 3 18.28 32.53 -15.60
CA GLU A 3 18.70 31.29 -14.96
C GLU A 3 18.37 30.13 -15.91
N GLN A 4 19.41 29.51 -16.48
CA GLN A 4 19.25 28.30 -17.26
C GLN A 4 19.12 27.13 -16.27
N GLY A 5 17.95 26.48 -16.24
CA GLY A 5 17.79 25.22 -15.54
C GLY A 5 18.50 24.11 -16.31
N GLU A 6 19.56 23.53 -15.76
CA GLU A 6 20.17 22.32 -16.31
C GLU A 6 19.53 21.11 -15.65
N ILE A 7 19.03 20.16 -16.46
CA ILE A 7 18.53 18.90 -15.94
C ILE A 7 19.60 17.83 -16.16
N VAL A 8 20.24 17.42 -15.07
CA VAL A 8 21.26 16.38 -15.07
C VAL A 8 20.69 15.10 -14.47
N TRP A 9 20.67 14.03 -15.26
CA TRP A 9 20.24 12.72 -14.79
C TRP A 9 21.45 11.77 -14.75
N THR A 10 21.71 11.16 -13.59
CA THR A 10 22.77 10.13 -13.44
C THR A 10 22.12 8.80 -13.10
N ILE A 11 22.24 7.81 -13.99
CA ILE A 11 21.67 6.48 -13.79
C ILE A 11 22.81 5.52 -13.44
N ARG A 12 22.72 4.88 -12.28
CA ARG A 12 23.59 3.74 -11.93
C ARG A 12 22.83 2.45 -12.18
N ARG A 13 23.27 1.64 -13.14
CA ARG A 13 22.81 0.26 -13.33
C ARG A 13 23.77 -0.68 -12.60
N ASN A 14 23.21 -1.61 -11.83
CA ASN A 14 23.98 -2.61 -11.08
C ASN A 14 23.96 -4.01 -11.71
N SER A 15 23.57 -4.11 -12.98
CA SER A 15 23.41 -5.39 -13.68
C SER A 15 24.34 -5.46 -14.88
N ASP A 16 25.27 -6.41 -14.78
CA ASP A 16 26.05 -7.09 -15.83
C ASP A 16 26.76 -6.21 -16.88
N CYS A 17 27.93 -5.69 -16.49
CA CYS A 17 29.00 -5.35 -17.42
C CYS A 17 30.17 -6.32 -17.17
N LEU A 18 30.08 -7.55 -17.67
CA LEU A 18 31.22 -8.46 -17.80
C LEU A 18 32.06 -8.01 -19.01
N ASP A 19 32.76 -6.89 -18.85
CA ASP A 19 34.10 -6.74 -19.41
C ASP A 19 34.78 -5.53 -18.76
N ALA A 20 35.97 -5.79 -18.19
CA ALA A 20 36.90 -4.82 -17.64
C ALA A 20 36.40 -3.95 -16.45
N GLY A 21 36.22 -4.55 -15.26
CA GLY A 21 36.61 -4.01 -13.95
C GLY A 21 36.16 -2.61 -13.49
N HIS A 22 35.37 -1.87 -14.26
CA HIS A 22 34.98 -0.49 -14.01
C HIS A 22 33.47 -0.40 -13.85
N SER A 23 33.04 0.22 -12.74
CA SER A 23 31.64 0.60 -12.53
C SER A 23 31.19 1.49 -13.70
N CYS A 24 30.34 0.96 -14.58
CA CYS A 24 29.92 1.66 -15.78
C CYS A 24 28.89 2.73 -15.40
N ARG A 25 29.35 3.98 -15.27
CA ARG A 25 28.50 5.14 -14.96
C ARG A 25 28.08 5.81 -16.26
N THR A 26 26.81 5.70 -16.61
CA THR A 26 26.25 6.43 -17.75
C THR A 26 25.65 7.75 -17.26
N THR A 27 26.08 8.85 -17.86
CA THR A 27 25.54 10.19 -17.60
C THR A 27 24.94 10.75 -18.88
N LEU A 28 23.73 11.29 -18.80
CA LEU A 28 23.04 11.95 -19.91
C LEU A 28 22.62 13.35 -19.45
N SER A 29 23.00 14.38 -20.19
CA SER A 29 22.64 15.78 -19.91
C SER A 29 21.98 16.42 -21.13
N TYR A 30 20.99 17.28 -20.88
CA TYR A 30 20.27 18.02 -21.91
C TYR A 30 19.85 19.39 -21.38
N HIS A 31 20.11 20.45 -22.15
CA HIS A 31 19.78 21.83 -21.77
C HIS A 31 18.35 22.18 -22.22
N VAL A 32 17.45 22.42 -21.26
CA VAL A 32 16.05 22.83 -21.50
C VAL A 32 15.66 23.91 -20.53
N ASP A 33 15.06 24.99 -21.02
CA ASP A 33 14.40 25.96 -20.15
C ASP A 33 13.03 25.43 -19.71
N LEU A 34 12.96 24.87 -18.50
CA LEU A 34 11.74 24.30 -17.95
C LEU A 34 10.62 25.33 -17.79
N ARG A 35 10.93 26.63 -17.62
CA ARG A 35 9.90 27.67 -17.44
C ARG A 35 9.04 27.88 -18.69
N GLU A 36 9.55 27.48 -19.85
CA GLU A 36 8.83 27.58 -21.13
C GLU A 36 7.96 26.34 -21.40
N VAL A 37 8.36 25.17 -20.87
CA VAL A 37 7.76 23.87 -21.23
C VAL A 37 6.78 23.37 -20.18
N VAL A 38 6.98 23.71 -18.90
CA VAL A 38 6.14 23.23 -17.79
C VAL A 38 5.56 24.38 -16.96
N PRO A 39 4.35 24.21 -16.38
CA PRO A 39 3.72 25.23 -15.55
C PRO A 39 4.44 25.43 -14.20
N GLU A 40 4.06 26.47 -13.47
CA GLU A 40 4.64 26.83 -12.15
C GLU A 40 4.56 25.69 -11.12
N TRP A 41 3.51 24.87 -11.19
CA TRP A 41 3.31 23.73 -10.31
C TRP A 41 3.41 22.43 -11.09
N VAL A 42 4.36 21.58 -10.72
CA VAL A 42 4.62 20.28 -11.36
C VAL A 42 4.64 19.15 -10.35
N THR A 43 4.33 17.94 -10.82
CA THR A 43 4.50 16.71 -10.06
C THR A 43 5.65 15.92 -10.66
N VAL A 44 6.57 15.46 -9.82
CA VAL A 44 7.66 14.56 -10.21
C VAL A 44 7.39 13.17 -9.68
N GLY A 45 7.69 12.14 -10.47
CA GLY A 45 7.43 10.76 -10.11
C GLY A 45 8.10 9.77 -11.06
N PHE A 46 8.12 8.50 -10.66
CA PHE A 46 8.69 7.40 -11.45
C PHE A 46 7.59 6.63 -12.15
N SER A 47 7.84 6.22 -13.39
CA SER A 47 6.96 5.33 -14.15
C SER A 47 7.77 4.14 -14.67
N ALA A 48 7.17 2.95 -14.67
CA ALA A 48 7.75 1.73 -15.20
C ALA A 48 6.67 0.91 -15.91
N ALA A 49 7.03 0.23 -16.98
CA ALA A 49 6.13 -0.61 -17.75
C ALA A 49 6.84 -1.89 -18.18
N THR A 50 6.10 -2.99 -18.23
CA THR A 50 6.60 -4.30 -18.64
C THR A 50 5.88 -4.73 -19.92
N GLY A 51 6.64 -5.24 -20.89
CA GLY A 51 6.11 -5.71 -22.16
C GLY A 51 5.80 -7.21 -22.16
N THR A 52 6.17 -7.91 -23.24
CA THR A 52 5.96 -9.36 -23.39
C THR A 52 6.89 -10.23 -22.53
N HIS A 53 7.91 -9.64 -21.94
CA HIS A 53 8.89 -10.32 -21.09
C HIS A 53 8.74 -9.82 -19.64
N VAL A 54 8.94 -10.71 -18.67
CA VAL A 54 8.84 -10.36 -17.24
C VAL A 54 10.11 -9.61 -16.81
N GLU A 55 9.94 -8.40 -16.31
CA GLU A 55 11.01 -7.58 -15.73
C GLU A 55 10.60 -7.05 -14.36
N ARG A 56 11.56 -6.98 -13.43
CA ARG A 56 11.34 -6.50 -12.07
C ARG A 56 11.93 -5.10 -11.89
N HIS A 57 11.05 -4.11 -11.72
CA HIS A 57 11.42 -2.72 -11.43
C HIS A 57 11.34 -2.48 -9.91
N VAL A 58 12.47 -2.30 -9.23
CA VAL A 58 12.51 -2.01 -7.78
C VAL A 58 13.27 -0.71 -7.54
N LEU A 59 12.61 0.22 -6.86
CA LEU A 59 13.22 1.44 -6.33
C LEU A 59 13.71 1.18 -4.91
N GLN A 60 15.02 1.34 -4.68
CA GLN A 60 15.60 1.13 -3.34
C GLN A 60 15.47 2.37 -2.45
N TYR A 61 15.75 3.56 -3.00
CA TYR A 61 15.55 4.83 -2.31
C TYR A 61 15.40 5.96 -3.35
N SER A 62 14.76 7.05 -2.95
CA SER A 62 14.59 8.26 -3.77
C SER A 62 14.76 9.49 -2.88
N GLU A 63 15.46 10.49 -3.39
CA GLU A 63 15.70 11.77 -2.72
C GLU A 63 15.48 12.89 -3.73
N PHE A 64 14.73 13.92 -3.33
CA PHE A 64 14.43 15.08 -4.17
C PHE A 64 14.51 16.35 -3.31
N ASP A 65 15.34 17.29 -3.75
CA ASP A 65 15.49 18.62 -3.13
C ASP A 65 15.00 19.67 -4.12
N SER A 66 14.09 20.54 -3.70
CA SER A 66 13.62 21.68 -4.49
C SER A 66 13.86 22.96 -3.70
N ARG A 67 14.54 23.92 -4.34
CA ARG A 67 14.78 25.24 -3.75
C ARG A 67 14.07 26.29 -4.59
N PHE A 68 13.22 27.07 -3.95
CA PHE A 68 12.57 28.21 -4.56
C PHE A 68 13.06 29.48 -3.86
N SER A 69 13.69 30.38 -4.60
CA SER A 69 14.17 31.66 -4.09
C SER A 69 13.10 32.71 -4.37
N THR A 70 12.30 33.03 -3.35
CA THR A 70 11.36 34.16 -3.43
C THR A 70 12.12 35.44 -3.12
N GLU A 71 12.11 36.42 -4.03
CA GLU A 71 12.42 37.80 -3.68
C GLU A 71 11.22 38.34 -2.89
N ASP A 72 11.34 38.45 -1.57
CA ASP A 72 10.29 38.94 -0.69
C ASP A 72 10.07 40.45 -0.87
N GLU A 73 8.91 40.86 -1.39
CA GLU A 73 8.46 42.26 -1.36
C GLU A 73 7.31 42.51 -0.35
N LYS A 74 7.71 43.12 0.78
CA LYS A 74 7.05 44.17 1.60
C LYS A 74 5.55 44.09 2.00
N ASP A 75 5.38 43.92 3.32
CA ASP A 75 4.39 44.47 4.27
C ASP A 75 2.96 44.84 3.79
N ASN A 76 1.95 44.26 4.47
CA ASN A 76 0.81 45.07 4.91
C ASN A 76 0.26 44.62 6.27
N SER A 77 0.64 45.39 7.27
CA SER A 77 0.19 45.41 8.65
C SER A 77 -1.34 45.37 8.87
N LYS A 78 -1.73 44.76 10.01
CA LYS A 78 -3.01 44.90 10.75
C LYS A 78 -4.27 44.19 10.21
N LYS A 79 -4.32 42.85 10.31
CA LYS A 79 -5.61 42.08 10.31
C LYS A 79 -5.70 40.92 11.33
N TRP A 80 -4.82 40.83 12.33
CA TRP A 80 -4.81 39.67 13.25
C TRP A 80 -5.98 39.61 14.25
N LYS A 81 -6.86 40.62 14.31
CA LYS A 81 -7.95 40.70 15.29
C LYS A 81 -9.22 39.90 14.96
N LEU A 82 -9.19 38.95 14.01
CA LEU A 82 -10.32 38.03 13.74
C LEU A 82 -9.98 36.53 13.79
N THR A 83 -8.72 36.13 13.97
CA THR A 83 -8.32 34.72 13.80
C THR A 83 -8.49 33.84 15.06
N VAL A 84 -8.66 34.43 16.25
CA VAL A 84 -8.75 33.65 17.50
C VAL A 84 -10.17 33.13 17.78
N GLY A 85 -11.20 33.57 17.03
CA GLY A 85 -12.59 33.16 17.27
C GLY A 85 -13.07 31.92 16.49
N LEU A 86 -12.43 31.56 15.36
CA LEU A 86 -12.99 30.60 14.40
C LEU A 86 -12.32 29.22 14.38
N THR A 87 -11.14 29.08 14.98
CA THR A 87 -10.39 27.80 14.96
C THR A 87 -10.94 26.78 15.95
N LEU A 88 -11.36 27.24 17.14
CA LEU A 88 -11.93 26.39 18.19
C LEU A 88 -13.27 25.73 17.79
N PRO A 89 -14.26 26.45 17.20
CA PRO A 89 -15.52 25.81 16.80
C PRO A 89 -15.33 24.81 15.66
N LEU A 90 -14.40 25.05 14.72
CA LEU A 90 -14.15 24.14 13.61
C LEU A 90 -13.58 22.79 14.08
N ALA A 91 -12.65 22.81 15.03
CA ALA A 91 -12.06 21.60 15.61
C ALA A 91 -13.12 20.74 16.34
N LEU A 92 -14.03 21.37 17.09
CA LEU A 92 -15.10 20.67 17.80
C LEU A 92 -16.11 20.01 16.84
N ILE A 93 -16.44 20.66 15.72
CA ILE A 93 -17.32 20.11 14.69
C ILE A 93 -16.70 18.87 14.03
N ILE A 94 -15.40 18.89 13.74
CA ILE A 94 -14.70 17.75 13.14
C ILE A 94 -14.70 16.56 14.10
N ILE A 95 -14.37 16.78 15.38
CA ILE A 95 -14.36 15.72 16.40
C ILE A 95 -15.77 15.15 16.60
N GLY A 96 -16.79 16.00 16.70
CA GLY A 96 -18.19 15.57 16.80
C GLY A 96 -18.68 14.81 15.56
N GLY A 97 -18.23 15.21 14.37
CA GLY A 97 -18.50 14.52 13.11
C GLY A 97 -17.92 13.12 13.08
N ILE A 98 -16.67 12.93 13.52
CA ILE A 98 -16.01 11.62 13.59
C ILE A 98 -16.72 10.70 14.58
N ILE A 99 -17.09 11.20 15.76
CA ILE A 99 -17.81 10.41 16.78
C ILE A 99 -19.19 10.00 16.27
N THR A 100 -19.92 10.91 15.63
CA THR A 100 -21.24 10.63 15.07
C THR A 100 -21.14 9.66 13.89
N CYS A 101 -20.16 9.84 13.00
CA CYS A 101 -19.91 8.97 11.85
C CYS A 101 -19.51 7.56 12.29
N THR A 102 -18.61 7.41 13.27
CA THR A 102 -18.24 6.09 13.81
C THR A 102 -19.43 5.40 14.45
N ARG A 103 -20.24 6.09 15.26
CA ARG A 103 -21.48 5.52 15.83
C ARG A 103 -22.49 5.13 14.75
N PHE A 104 -22.65 5.94 13.71
CA PHE A 104 -23.55 5.66 12.59
C PHE A 104 -23.05 4.50 11.73
N CYS A 105 -21.76 4.44 11.44
CA CYS A 105 -21.11 3.35 10.72
C CYS A 105 -21.18 2.04 11.52
N ILE A 106 -21.01 2.07 12.84
CA ILE A 106 -21.18 0.89 13.70
C ILE A 106 -22.65 0.46 13.77
N ARG A 107 -23.60 1.41 13.92
CA ARG A 107 -25.04 1.09 13.91
C ARG A 107 -25.52 0.56 12.55
N ARG A 108 -24.96 1.06 11.43
CA ARG A 108 -25.22 0.52 10.10
C ARG A 108 -24.54 -0.83 9.87
N ARG A 109 -23.36 -1.06 10.46
CA ARG A 109 -22.64 -2.34 10.35
C ARG A 109 -23.32 -3.51 11.05
N ALA A 110 -24.24 -3.28 11.99
CA ALA A 110 -25.04 -4.36 12.59
C ALA A 110 -25.94 -5.09 11.55
N THR A 111 -26.29 -4.45 10.44
CA THR A 111 -27.05 -5.08 9.33
C THR A 111 -26.14 -5.72 8.27
N THR A 112 -24.87 -5.35 8.18
CA THR A 112 -23.96 -5.77 7.08
C THR A 112 -22.89 -6.77 7.50
N GLN A 113 -22.64 -6.97 8.79
CA GLN A 113 -21.71 -8.00 9.24
C GLN A 113 -22.31 -9.42 9.07
N GLU A 114 -23.64 -9.56 9.19
CA GLU A 114 -24.34 -10.82 8.94
C GLU A 114 -24.24 -11.23 7.45
N SER A 115 -24.32 -10.28 6.52
CA SER A 115 -24.27 -10.57 5.08
C SER A 115 -22.88 -10.97 4.57
N LEU A 116 -21.80 -10.52 5.22
CA LEU A 116 -20.43 -10.85 4.82
C LEU A 116 -20.02 -12.25 5.32
N ASP A 117 -20.40 -12.61 6.56
CA ASP A 117 -20.24 -13.98 7.06
C ASP A 117 -21.10 -14.97 6.28
N LEU A 118 -22.33 -14.58 5.88
CA LEU A 118 -23.18 -15.40 5.01
C LEU A 118 -22.60 -15.57 3.60
N PHE A 119 -22.03 -14.51 3.01
CA PHE A 119 -21.42 -14.58 1.66
C PHE A 119 -20.17 -15.48 1.65
N ILE A 120 -19.29 -15.36 2.65
CA ILE A 120 -18.13 -16.26 2.82
C ILE A 120 -18.57 -17.71 3.10
N ASN A 121 -19.73 -17.90 3.74
CA ASN A 121 -20.31 -19.22 3.98
C ASN A 121 -20.93 -19.82 2.70
N ASP A 122 -21.62 -19.02 1.90
CA ASP A 122 -22.26 -19.45 0.63
C ASP A 122 -21.21 -19.83 -0.43
N ASP A 123 -20.15 -19.04 -0.58
CA ASP A 123 -19.05 -19.34 -1.52
C ASP A 123 -18.29 -20.63 -1.14
N LEU A 124 -18.06 -20.85 0.15
CA LEU A 124 -17.42 -22.08 0.63
C LEU A 124 -18.33 -23.30 0.50
N GLN A 125 -19.64 -23.11 0.64
CA GLN A 125 -20.66 -24.16 0.51
C GLN A 125 -20.92 -24.53 -0.96
N ARG A 126 -20.68 -23.61 -1.90
CA ARG A 126 -20.74 -23.84 -3.36
C ARG A 126 -19.51 -24.55 -3.93
N GLY A 127 -18.36 -24.46 -3.27
CA GLY A 127 -17.09 -24.98 -3.78
C GLY A 127 -16.43 -26.03 -2.89
N ALA A 128 -17.02 -27.22 -2.75
CA ALA A 128 -16.40 -28.47 -2.25
C ALA A 128 -15.65 -28.47 -0.89
N ALA A 129 -15.52 -27.34 -0.19
CA ALA A 129 -14.70 -27.20 1.00
C ALA A 129 -15.57 -27.32 2.26
N LYS A 130 -15.52 -28.48 2.90
CA LYS A 130 -16.20 -28.72 4.17
C LYS A 130 -15.49 -27.98 5.31
N ARG A 131 -16.24 -27.23 6.12
CA ARG A 131 -15.74 -26.60 7.35
C ARG A 131 -15.49 -27.66 8.43
N PHE A 132 -14.33 -27.59 9.07
CA PHE A 132 -13.96 -28.40 10.23
C PHE A 132 -13.61 -27.47 11.40
N SER A 133 -13.97 -27.87 12.62
CA SER A 133 -13.52 -27.14 13.81
C SER A 133 -12.00 -27.28 13.93
N TYR A 134 -11.34 -26.28 14.49
CA TYR A 134 -9.91 -26.35 14.77
C TYR A 134 -9.56 -27.58 15.64
N ASN A 135 -10.44 -27.93 16.59
CA ASN A 135 -10.28 -29.13 17.41
C ASN A 135 -10.35 -30.42 16.57
N ASP A 136 -11.20 -30.46 15.55
CA ASP A 136 -11.29 -31.61 14.64
C ASP A 136 -10.02 -31.71 13.78
N LEU A 137 -9.43 -30.58 13.39
CA LEU A 137 -8.17 -30.54 12.65
C LEU A 137 -6.99 -31.02 13.51
N ILE A 138 -6.91 -30.59 14.77
CA ILE A 138 -5.91 -31.08 15.74
C ILE A 138 -6.02 -32.60 15.89
N LEU A 139 -7.24 -33.11 16.11
CA LEU A 139 -7.45 -34.55 16.27
C LEU A 139 -7.12 -35.32 14.99
N ALA A 140 -7.52 -34.78 13.83
CA ALA A 140 -7.27 -35.41 12.54
C ALA A 140 -5.77 -35.45 12.20
N THR A 141 -5.01 -34.42 12.58
CA THR A 141 -3.58 -34.25 12.25
C THR A 141 -2.61 -34.68 13.35
N ASN A 142 -3.13 -35.31 14.42
CA ASN A 142 -2.37 -35.63 15.63
C ASN A 142 -1.57 -34.43 16.17
N ASN A 143 -2.25 -33.31 16.37
CA ASN A 143 -1.66 -32.04 16.80
C ASN A 143 -0.58 -31.50 15.85
N PHE A 144 -0.82 -31.60 14.54
CA PHE A 144 0.09 -31.12 13.50
C PHE A 144 1.51 -31.70 13.60
N PHE A 145 1.60 -33.00 13.90
CA PHE A 145 2.88 -33.70 14.01
C PHE A 145 3.63 -33.69 12.67
N ASP A 146 4.95 -33.57 12.70
CA ASP A 146 5.77 -33.47 11.48
C ASP A 146 5.67 -34.72 10.59
N ASP A 147 5.44 -35.90 11.17
CA ASP A 147 5.20 -37.15 10.42
C ASP A 147 3.94 -37.08 9.53
N GLN A 148 3.03 -36.16 9.81
CA GLN A 148 1.82 -35.93 9.01
C GLN A 148 1.99 -34.76 8.03
N LYS A 149 3.14 -34.08 8.01
CA LYS A 149 3.40 -32.97 7.10
C LYS A 149 3.66 -33.48 5.69
N LEU A 150 2.82 -33.05 4.75
CA LEU A 150 2.93 -33.36 3.33
C LEU A 150 3.86 -32.38 2.61
N GLY A 151 3.97 -31.14 3.10
CA GLY A 151 4.83 -30.12 2.51
C GLY A 151 4.64 -28.75 3.13
N GLN A 152 5.49 -27.80 2.75
CA GLN A 152 5.42 -26.40 3.17
C GLN A 152 5.79 -25.49 1.99
N GLY A 153 5.01 -24.43 1.78
CA GLY A 153 5.26 -23.42 0.76
C GLY A 153 4.75 -22.04 1.18
N GLY A 154 4.65 -21.11 0.23
CA GLY A 154 4.20 -19.73 0.48
C GLY A 154 2.76 -19.60 0.99
N PHE A 155 1.97 -20.68 0.94
CA PHE A 155 0.60 -20.76 1.43
C PHE A 155 0.48 -21.45 2.80
N GLY A 156 1.61 -21.80 3.43
CA GLY A 156 1.67 -22.48 4.72
C GLY A 156 2.08 -23.95 4.64
N SER A 157 1.93 -24.65 5.76
CA SER A 157 2.23 -26.08 5.89
C SER A 157 0.97 -26.92 5.65
N VAL A 158 1.10 -27.98 4.86
CA VAL A 158 0.03 -28.91 4.54
C VAL A 158 0.24 -30.19 5.35
N TYR A 159 -0.79 -30.62 6.08
CA TYR A 159 -0.77 -31.85 6.88
C TYR A 159 -1.83 -32.83 6.37
N LYS A 160 -1.50 -34.12 6.39
CA LYS A 160 -2.44 -35.23 6.23
C LYS A 160 -3.22 -35.38 7.53
N GLY A 161 -4.51 -35.70 7.45
CA GLY A 161 -5.28 -36.03 8.64
C GLY A 161 -6.50 -36.88 8.34
N TYR A 162 -6.99 -37.61 9.34
CA TYR A 162 -8.16 -38.48 9.22
C TYR A 162 -9.29 -37.98 10.12
N LEU A 163 -10.42 -37.60 9.50
CA LEU A 163 -11.59 -37.10 10.22
C LEU A 163 -12.50 -38.26 10.60
N SER A 164 -12.60 -38.55 11.90
CA SER A 164 -13.58 -39.52 12.40
C SER A 164 -14.97 -38.91 12.30
N ARG A 165 -15.78 -39.38 11.35
CA ARG A 165 -17.19 -39.00 11.22
C ARG A 165 -17.91 -39.50 12.47
N LYS A 166 -18.32 -38.60 13.37
CA LYS A 166 -19.31 -38.95 14.39
C LYS A 166 -20.56 -39.43 13.65
N SER A 167 -20.85 -40.73 13.70
CA SER A 167 -22.11 -41.28 13.19
C SER A 167 -23.22 -40.68 14.05
N PHE A 168 -24.04 -39.83 13.45
CA PHE A 168 -25.29 -39.37 14.03
C PHE A 168 -26.20 -40.60 14.16
N THR A 169 -26.12 -41.29 15.30
CA THR A 169 -27.14 -42.25 15.73
C THR A 169 -28.15 -41.46 16.53
N GLY A 170 -29.32 -41.22 15.94
CA GLY A 170 -30.41 -40.49 16.58
C GLY A 170 -31.66 -40.49 15.71
N PHE A 171 -32.36 -41.61 15.70
CA PHE A 171 -33.82 -41.69 15.70
C PHE A 171 -34.21 -42.81 16.67
#